data_AF-A0A969X7B5-F1
#
_entry.id   AF-A0A969X7B5-F1
#
_cell.length_a   1.000
_cell.length_b   1.000
_cell.length_c   1.000
_cell.angle_alpha   90.00
_cell.angle_beta   90.00
_cell.angle_gamma   90.00
#
_symmetry.space_group_name_H-M   'P 1'
#
loop_
_entity.id
_entity.type
_entity.pdbx_description
1 polymer ?
#
loop_
_entity_poly.entity_id
_entity_poly.type
_entity_poly.pdbx_seq_one_letter_code
_entity_poly.pdbx_strand_id
1 'polypeptide(L)'
;MQNNYRGYEVVLGGGLLFVFVYLFVALWVITLADQQLNLSLMLLLILGFSLVGLVDDLLGKKGPRGYRGHFGALIKKKEITSGFLKALWGAVIALYIALFLERDPISVFVNSSIIVLTANSFNLLDRQPGRAIKVFVFFTGIFVFFTGGIELLLLLPLLASLIVYLPYELSEEIMLGDTGANSLGGALGLY
;
A
#
# COMPACT_ATOMS: atom_id res chain seq x y z
N MET A 1 -5.25 19.67 -1.35
CA MET A 1 -5.00 20.06 0.04
C MET A 1 -5.88 19.22 0.95
N GLN A 2 -5.36 18.77 2.08
CA GLN A 2 -6.14 18.12 3.15
C GLN A 2 -5.60 18.58 4.51
N ASN A 3 -6.44 18.57 5.55
CA ASN A 3 -5.98 18.87 6.90
C ASN A 3 -5.22 17.69 7.51
N ASN A 4 -4.03 17.95 8.04
CA ASN A 4 -3.25 16.99 8.81
C ASN A 4 -3.82 16.78 10.23
N TYR A 5 -3.17 15.94 11.04
CA TYR A 5 -3.61 15.63 12.41
C TYR A 5 -3.62 16.83 13.37
N ARG A 6 -2.91 17.92 13.06
CA ARG A 6 -2.90 19.19 13.78
C ARG A 6 -3.87 20.23 13.20
N GLY A 7 -4.54 19.90 12.09
CA GLY A 7 -5.48 20.80 11.40
C GLY A 7 -4.84 21.74 10.39
N TYR A 8 -3.54 21.59 10.07
CA TYR A 8 -2.88 22.39 9.03
C TYR A 8 -3.20 21.83 7.65
N GLU A 9 -3.42 22.72 6.67
CA GLU A 9 -3.54 22.31 5.27
C GLU A 9 -2.19 21.88 4.71
N VAL A 10 -2.17 20.69 4.12
CA VAL A 10 -0.97 20.10 3.54
C VAL A 10 -1.31 19.47 2.18
N VAL A 11 -0.30 19.25 1.35
CA VAL A 11 -0.50 18.68 0.02
C VAL A 11 -0.77 17.18 0.15
N LEU A 12 -1.93 16.73 -0.35
CA LEU A 12 -2.24 15.30 -0.47
C LEU A 12 -1.64 14.77 -1.77
N GLY A 13 -0.98 13.61 -1.71
CA GLY A 13 -0.49 12.92 -2.91
C GLY A 13 0.99 12.54 -2.89
N GLY A 14 1.67 12.59 -1.73
CA GLY A 14 3.06 12.12 -1.63
C GLY A 14 3.26 10.70 -2.14
N GLY A 15 2.27 9.82 -1.94
CA GLY A 15 2.27 8.46 -2.46
C GLY A 15 2.34 8.34 -3.99
N LEU A 16 1.91 9.34 -4.76
CA LEU A 16 1.99 9.29 -6.23
C LEU A 16 3.44 9.24 -6.73
N LEU A 17 4.37 9.89 -6.02
CA LEU A 17 5.80 9.80 -6.32
C LEU A 17 6.25 8.33 -6.35
N PHE A 18 5.78 7.53 -5.39
CA PHE A 18 6.18 6.14 -5.24
C PHE A 18 5.64 5.31 -6.40
N VAL A 19 4.40 5.57 -6.81
CA VAL A 19 3.77 4.89 -7.95
C VAL A 19 4.55 5.11 -9.23
N PHE A 20 4.90 6.36 -9.55
CA PHE A 20 5.62 6.67 -10.78
C PHE A 20 7.03 6.07 -10.76
N VAL A 21 7.79 6.29 -9.69
CA VAL A 21 9.15 5.74 -9.58
C VAL A 21 9.12 4.22 -9.65
N TYR A 22 8.21 3.58 -8.91
CA TYR A 22 8.08 2.12 -8.92
C TYR A 22 7.70 1.60 -10.31
N LEU A 23 6.72 2.20 -10.97
CA LEU A 23 6.27 1.79 -12.30
C LEU A 23 7.44 1.78 -13.31
N PHE A 24 8.19 2.87 -13.40
CA PHE A 24 9.30 2.97 -14.34
C PHE A 24 10.41 1.96 -14.04
N VAL A 25 10.81 1.82 -12.78
CA VAL A 25 11.87 0.88 -12.41
C VAL A 25 11.41 -0.57 -12.59
N ALA A 26 10.20 -0.92 -12.15
CA ALA A 26 9.67 -2.27 -12.29
C ALA A 26 9.54 -2.69 -13.76
N LEU A 27 9.02 -1.82 -14.63
CA LEU A 27 8.96 -2.09 -16.07
C LEU A 27 10.35 -2.32 -16.66
N TRP A 28 11.35 -1.54 -16.25
CA TRP A 28 12.72 -1.76 -16.69
C TRP A 28 13.30 -3.08 -16.18
N VAL A 29 13.16 -3.41 -14.89
CA VAL A 29 13.65 -4.67 -14.31
C VAL A 29 12.97 -5.90 -14.93
N ILE A 30 11.67 -5.85 -15.21
CA ILE A 30 10.92 -6.94 -15.86
C ILE A 30 11.54 -7.29 -17.22
N THR A 31 12.04 -6.30 -17.98
CA THR A 31 12.68 -6.57 -19.28
C THR A 31 14.04 -7.27 -19.20
N LEU A 32 14.68 -7.24 -18.03
CA LEU A 32 16.04 -7.76 -17.81
C LEU A 32 16.08 -9.06 -17.03
N ALA A 33 15.00 -9.41 -16.32
CA ALA A 33 14.98 -10.51 -15.36
C ALA A 33 14.25 -11.75 -15.89
N ASP A 34 14.72 -12.94 -15.48
CA ASP A 34 14.12 -14.23 -15.87
C ASP A 34 12.75 -14.48 -15.18
N GLN A 35 12.51 -13.87 -14.01
CA GLN A 35 11.31 -14.07 -13.19
C GLN A 35 10.15 -13.12 -13.57
N GLN A 36 9.88 -12.96 -14.87
CA GLN A 36 8.94 -11.95 -15.39
C GLN A 36 7.54 -12.03 -14.77
N LEU A 37 7.03 -13.25 -14.51
CA LEU A 37 5.71 -13.44 -13.91
C LEU A 37 5.65 -12.88 -12.48
N ASN A 38 6.59 -13.27 -11.60
CA ASN A 38 6.62 -12.80 -10.20
C ASN A 38 6.71 -11.28 -10.15
N LEU A 39 7.62 -10.69 -10.95
CA LEU A 39 7.80 -9.24 -11.01
C LEU A 39 6.55 -8.52 -11.53
N SER A 40 5.85 -9.10 -12.52
CA SER A 40 4.58 -8.54 -13.04
C SER A 40 3.46 -8.61 -12.01
N LEU A 41 3.39 -9.69 -11.22
CA LEU A 41 2.44 -9.85 -10.12
C LEU A 41 2.70 -8.82 -9.00
N MET A 42 3.97 -8.58 -8.66
CA MET A 42 4.34 -7.55 -7.67
C MET A 42 4.01 -6.14 -8.17
N LEU A 43 4.26 -5.86 -9.45
CA LEU A 43 3.84 -4.59 -10.07
C LEU A 43 2.32 -4.42 -10.01
N LEU A 44 1.56 -5.45 -10.39
CA LEU A 44 0.10 -5.44 -10.32
C LEU A 44 -0.39 -5.18 -8.90
N LEU A 45 0.21 -5.84 -7.90
CA LEU A 45 -0.13 -5.64 -6.50
C LEU A 45 0.05 -4.18 -6.08
N ILE A 46 1.25 -3.63 -6.29
CA ILE A 46 1.60 -2.29 -5.81
C ILE A 46 0.77 -1.24 -6.53
N LEU A 47 0.62 -1.33 -7.86
CA LEU A 47 -0.25 -0.42 -8.62
C LEU A 47 -1.70 -0.56 -8.17
N GLY A 48 -2.19 -1.78 -7.97
CA GLY A 48 -3.57 -2.01 -7.59
C GLY A 48 -3.93 -1.46 -6.21
N PHE A 49 -3.06 -1.62 -5.21
CA PHE A 49 -3.23 -0.99 -3.89
C PHE A 49 -3.06 0.54 -3.94
N SER A 50 -2.14 1.03 -4.77
CA SER A 50 -1.96 2.47 -4.99
C SER A 50 -3.18 3.10 -5.65
N LEU A 51 -3.78 2.46 -6.66
CA LEU A 51 -4.97 2.94 -7.36
C LEU A 51 -6.17 3.06 -6.42
N VAL A 52 -6.39 2.08 -5.54
CA VAL A 52 -7.45 2.20 -4.53
C VAL A 52 -7.19 3.35 -3.58
N GLY A 53 -5.93 3.50 -3.14
CA GLY A 53 -5.55 4.62 -2.30
C GLY A 53 -5.76 5.97 -2.98
N LEU A 54 -5.43 6.06 -4.27
CA LEU A 54 -5.64 7.25 -5.09
C LEU A 54 -7.11 7.58 -5.24
N VAL A 55 -7.95 6.58 -5.50
CA VAL A 55 -9.41 6.77 -5.56
C VAL A 55 -9.94 7.27 -4.21
N ASP A 56 -9.48 6.73 -3.08
CA ASP A 56 -9.91 7.21 -1.76
C ASP A 56 -9.43 8.65 -1.46
N ASP A 57 -8.19 8.96 -1.83
CA ASP A 57 -7.60 10.30 -1.70
C ASP A 57 -8.38 11.34 -2.54
N LEU A 58 -8.82 10.97 -3.76
CA LEU A 58 -9.56 11.86 -4.67
C LEU A 58 -11.04 12.02 -4.30
N LEU A 59 -11.70 10.95 -3.84
CA LEU A 59 -13.12 11.00 -3.47
C LEU A 59 -13.36 11.80 -2.18
N GLY A 60 -12.32 11.95 -1.35
CA GLY A 60 -12.37 12.70 -0.11
C GLY A 60 -13.16 12.00 1.00
N LYS A 61 -12.79 12.25 2.26
CA LYS A 61 -13.34 11.53 3.41
C LYS A 61 -14.67 12.12 3.86
N LYS A 62 -15.78 11.66 3.26
CA LYS A 62 -17.16 11.89 3.75
C LYS A 62 -17.80 10.56 4.18
N GLY A 63 -18.22 10.46 5.44
CA GLY A 63 -18.99 9.31 5.93
C GLY A 63 -18.35 8.52 7.07
N PRO A 64 -18.85 7.29 7.34
CA PRO A 64 -18.40 6.43 8.44
C PRO A 64 -16.90 6.14 8.35
N ARG A 65 -16.20 6.04 9.48
CA ARG A 65 -14.78 5.69 9.54
C ARG A 65 -14.56 4.29 10.12
N GLY A 66 -13.59 3.58 9.56
CA GLY A 66 -13.13 2.28 10.05
C GLY A 66 -14.05 1.11 9.70
N TYR A 67 -13.53 -0.12 9.75
CA TYR A 67 -14.27 -1.31 9.30
C TYR A 67 -15.60 -1.51 10.03
N ARG A 68 -15.67 -1.29 11.35
CA ARG A 68 -16.93 -1.38 12.10
C ARG A 68 -17.98 -0.40 11.60
N GLY A 69 -17.56 0.79 11.16
CA GLY A 69 -18.43 1.81 10.58
C GLY A 69 -18.94 1.41 9.21
N HIS A 70 -18.05 0.93 8.33
CA HIS A 70 -18.38 0.51 6.96
C HIS A 70 -19.25 -0.76 6.92
N PHE A 71 -18.87 -1.80 7.67
CA PHE A 71 -19.67 -3.02 7.80
C PHE A 71 -20.99 -2.77 8.55
N GLY A 72 -20.98 -1.88 9.54
CA GLY A 72 -22.21 -1.44 10.21
C GLY A 72 -23.16 -0.71 9.26
N ALA A 73 -22.64 0.15 8.38
CA ALA A 73 -23.43 0.81 7.35
C ALA A 73 -23.99 -0.19 6.33
N LEU A 74 -23.18 -1.16 5.89
CA LEU A 74 -23.64 -2.20 4.96
C LEU A 74 -24.73 -3.09 5.58
N ILE A 75 -24.52 -3.57 6.80
CA ILE A 75 -25.44 -4.53 7.44
C ILE A 75 -26.71 -3.83 7.94
N LYS A 76 -26.57 -2.66 8.58
CA LYS A 76 -27.70 -1.98 9.23
C LYS A 76 -28.42 -0.99 8.32
N LYS A 77 -27.70 -0.35 7.39
CA LYS A 77 -28.24 0.69 6.50
C LYS A 77 -28.32 0.25 5.04
N LYS A 78 -27.77 -0.91 4.67
CA LYS A 78 -27.63 -1.39 3.28
C LYS A 78 -26.88 -0.39 2.38
N GLU A 79 -26.00 0.41 2.99
CA GLU A 79 -25.20 1.42 2.30
C GLU A 79 -23.82 0.84 1.94
N ILE A 80 -23.49 0.83 0.65
CA ILE A 80 -22.14 0.52 0.19
C ILE A 80 -21.28 1.77 0.37
N THR A 81 -20.23 1.65 1.18
CA THR A 81 -19.30 2.75 1.47
C THR A 81 -18.01 2.61 0.66
N SER A 82 -17.31 3.71 0.43
CA SER A 82 -15.98 3.69 -0.23
C SER A 82 -15.00 2.76 0.49
N GLY A 83 -15.03 2.74 1.83
CA GLY A 83 -14.21 1.84 2.63
C GLY A 83 -14.50 0.35 2.42
N PHE A 84 -15.75 -0.03 2.14
CA PHE A 84 -16.08 -1.41 1.78
C PHE A 84 -15.54 -1.78 0.39
N LEU A 85 -15.71 -0.90 -0.61
CA LEU A 85 -15.17 -1.11 -1.96
C LEU A 85 -13.64 -1.22 -1.93
N LYS A 86 -12.98 -0.37 -1.14
CA LYS A 86 -11.53 -0.42 -0.90
C LYS A 86 -11.09 -1.77 -0.33
N ALA A 87 -11.80 -2.26 0.69
CA ALA A 87 -11.49 -3.56 1.30
C ALA A 87 -11.70 -4.72 0.32
N LEU A 88 -12.81 -4.71 -0.43
CA LEU A 88 -13.12 -5.73 -1.42
C LEU A 88 -12.08 -5.76 -2.53
N TRP A 89 -11.69 -4.59 -3.06
CA TRP A 89 -10.69 -4.52 -4.11
C TRP A 89 -9.31 -5.00 -3.64
N GLY A 90 -8.87 -4.56 -2.46
CA GLY A 90 -7.62 -5.04 -1.87
C GLY A 90 -7.63 -6.57 -1.68
N ALA A 91 -8.77 -7.13 -1.24
CA ALA A 91 -8.93 -8.58 -1.09
C ALA A 91 -8.91 -9.32 -2.43
N VAL A 92 -9.56 -8.80 -3.48
CA VAL A 92 -9.55 -9.41 -4.82
C VAL A 92 -8.15 -9.44 -5.41
N ILE A 93 -7.40 -8.33 -5.32
CA ILE A 93 -6.01 -8.31 -5.81
C ILE A 93 -5.15 -9.25 -4.98
N ALA A 94 -5.18 -9.15 -3.66
CA ALA A 94 -4.33 -9.99 -2.81
C ALA A 94 -4.60 -11.48 -3.03
N LEU A 95 -5.87 -11.87 -3.18
CA LEU A 95 -6.26 -13.24 -3.50
C LEU A 95 -5.77 -13.65 -4.89
N TYR A 96 -5.94 -12.79 -5.90
CA TYR A 96 -5.43 -13.05 -7.24
C TYR A 96 -3.93 -13.29 -7.24
N ILE A 97 -3.14 -12.43 -6.59
CA ILE A 97 -1.69 -12.62 -6.48
C ILE A 97 -1.34 -13.92 -5.75
N ALA A 98 -1.96 -14.18 -4.60
CA ALA A 98 -1.70 -15.38 -3.82
C ALA A 98 -2.03 -16.68 -4.58
N LEU A 99 -3.08 -16.70 -5.41
CA LEU A 99 -3.44 -17.85 -6.25
C LEU A 99 -2.37 -18.20 -7.30
N PHE A 100 -1.53 -17.25 -7.71
CA PHE A 100 -0.45 -17.50 -8.67
C PHE A 100 0.87 -17.86 -7.99
N LEU A 101 1.10 -17.37 -6.77
CA LEU A 101 2.33 -17.62 -6.01
C LEU A 101 2.27 -18.93 -5.21
N GLU A 102 1.09 -19.29 -4.71
CA GLU A 102 0.90 -20.43 -3.82
C GLU A 102 0.24 -21.63 -4.52
N ARG A 103 0.48 -22.83 -3.98
CA ARG A 103 -0.12 -24.07 -4.49
C ARG A 103 -1.21 -24.62 -3.58
N ASP A 104 -1.12 -24.38 -2.27
CA ASP A 104 -2.08 -24.90 -1.31
C ASP A 104 -3.11 -23.83 -0.89
N PRO A 105 -4.39 -24.21 -0.67
CA PRO A 105 -5.43 -23.24 -0.33
C PRO A 105 -5.22 -22.50 0.99
N ILE A 106 -4.48 -23.09 1.93
CA ILE A 106 -4.24 -22.49 3.24
C ILE A 106 -3.25 -21.33 3.09
N SER A 107 -2.13 -21.53 2.40
CA SER A 107 -1.17 -20.46 2.09
C SER A 107 -1.80 -19.36 1.25
N VAL A 108 -2.65 -19.70 0.27
CA VAL A 108 -3.43 -18.70 -0.49
C VAL A 108 -4.24 -17.80 0.45
N PHE A 109 -4.99 -18.41 1.38
CA PHE A 109 -5.82 -17.67 2.33
C PHE A 109 -4.99 -16.85 3.32
N VAL A 110 -3.91 -17.43 3.86
CA VAL A 110 -3.03 -16.77 4.84
C VAL A 110 -2.30 -15.59 4.19
N ASN A 111 -1.64 -15.80 3.05
CA ASN A 111 -0.82 -14.76 2.40
C ASN A 111 -1.68 -13.63 1.84
N SER A 112 -2.83 -13.93 1.23
CA SER A 112 -3.77 -12.87 0.82
C SER A 112 -4.30 -12.07 2.02
N SER A 113 -4.56 -12.73 3.16
CA SER A 113 -4.97 -12.05 4.39
C SER A 113 -3.85 -11.16 4.95
N ILE A 114 -2.60 -11.64 4.97
CA ILE A 114 -1.43 -10.87 5.42
C ILE A 114 -1.28 -9.60 4.58
N ILE A 115 -1.34 -9.70 3.25
CA ILE A 115 -1.26 -8.55 2.35
C ILE A 115 -2.32 -7.49 2.69
N VAL A 116 -3.60 -7.89 2.78
CA VAL A 116 -4.72 -6.97 3.04
C VAL A 116 -4.60 -6.33 4.42
N LEU A 117 -4.28 -7.13 5.45
CA LEU A 117 -4.14 -6.64 6.82
C LEU A 117 -2.93 -5.72 6.98
N THR A 118 -1.84 -5.98 6.27
CA THR A 118 -0.64 -5.14 6.27
C THR A 118 -0.92 -3.81 5.59
N ALA A 119 -1.51 -3.81 4.40
CA ALA A 119 -1.95 -2.59 3.71
C ALA A 119 -2.88 -1.73 4.58
N ASN A 120 -3.84 -2.36 5.26
CA ASN A 120 -4.70 -1.65 6.19
C ASN A 120 -3.96 -1.13 7.43
N SER A 121 -3.02 -1.90 7.98
CA SER A 121 -2.22 -1.46 9.13
C SER A 121 -1.39 -0.23 8.79
N PHE A 122 -0.84 -0.17 7.58
CA PHE A 122 -0.16 1.03 7.09
C PHE A 122 -1.09 2.23 6.97
N ASN A 123 -2.31 2.04 6.48
CA ASN A 123 -3.33 3.10 6.45
C ASN A 123 -3.70 3.61 7.86
N LEU A 124 -3.59 2.77 8.89
CA LEU A 124 -3.76 3.17 10.28
C LEU A 124 -2.53 3.87 10.87
N LEU A 125 -1.33 3.53 10.39
CA LEU A 125 -0.08 4.16 10.79
C LEU A 125 0.07 5.56 10.19
N ASP A 126 -0.51 5.83 9.01
CA ASP A 126 -0.55 7.14 8.33
C ASP A 126 -1.50 8.15 9.00
N ARG A 127 -1.36 8.29 10.33
CA ARG A 127 -2.09 9.29 11.13
C ARG A 127 -1.17 10.38 11.64
N GLN A 128 0.14 10.14 11.63
CA GLN A 128 1.15 11.10 12.05
C GLN A 128 2.38 10.95 11.14
N PRO A 129 3.08 12.06 10.87
CA PRO A 129 4.23 12.10 9.99
C PRO A 129 5.28 11.02 10.31
N GLY A 130 5.70 10.30 9.27
CA GLY A 130 6.82 9.37 9.28
C GLY A 130 6.56 8.04 9.99
N ARG A 131 5.38 7.79 10.57
CA ARG A 131 5.11 6.52 11.27
C ARG A 131 5.07 5.33 10.32
N ALA A 132 4.33 5.44 9.23
CA ALA A 132 4.26 4.41 8.20
C ALA A 132 5.66 4.14 7.60
N ILE A 133 6.42 5.20 7.29
CA ILE A 133 7.78 5.09 6.75
C ILE A 133 8.71 4.34 7.69
N LYS A 134 8.74 4.68 8.98
CA LYS A 134 9.62 4.02 9.95
C LYS A 134 9.35 2.52 10.02
N VAL A 135 8.06 2.15 10.03
CA VAL A 135 7.65 0.73 10.05
C VAL A 135 8.06 0.04 8.75
N PHE A 136 7.85 0.67 7.60
CA PHE A 136 8.30 0.12 6.32
C PHE A 136 9.81 -0.16 6.31
N VAL A 137 10.62 0.86 6.59
CA VAL A 137 12.09 0.76 6.57
C VAL A 137 12.59 -0.31 7.56
N PHE A 138 12.00 -0.37 8.75
CA PHE A 138 12.37 -1.36 9.76
C PHE A 138 12.14 -2.79 9.28
N PHE A 139 10.93 -3.11 8.80
CA PHE A 139 10.61 -4.46 8.33
C PHE A 139 11.30 -4.81 7.02
N THR A 140 11.45 -3.86 6.09
CA THR A 140 12.26 -4.06 4.89
C THR A 140 13.71 -4.42 5.27
N GLY A 141 14.30 -3.75 6.27
CA GLY A 141 15.63 -4.10 6.78
C GLY A 141 15.71 -5.53 7.34
N ILE A 142 14.69 -5.96 8.09
CA ILE A 142 14.59 -7.34 8.58
C ILE A 142 14.56 -8.33 7.41
N PHE A 143 13.68 -8.13 6.42
CA PHE A 143 13.57 -9.05 5.30
C PHE A 143 14.85 -9.10 4.49
N VAL A 144 15.47 -7.96 4.19
CA VAL A 144 16.77 -7.92 3.51
C VAL A 144 17.85 -8.69 4.28
N PHE A 145 17.86 -8.58 5.61
CA PHE A 145 18.83 -9.29 6.45
C PHE A 145 18.61 -10.81 6.48
N PHE A 146 17.37 -11.29 6.51
CA PHE A 146 17.06 -12.71 6.69
C PHE A 146 16.84 -13.50 5.40
N THR A 147 16.35 -12.89 4.31
CA THR A 147 15.98 -13.63 3.09
C THR A 147 16.90 -13.38 1.89
N GLY A 148 17.43 -12.15 1.73
CA GLY A 148 18.49 -11.83 0.76
C GLY A 148 18.18 -12.09 -0.74
N GLY A 149 16.91 -12.24 -1.13
CA GLY A 149 16.51 -12.58 -2.51
C GLY A 149 16.41 -11.40 -3.49
N ILE A 150 16.49 -11.69 -4.80
CA ILE A 150 16.37 -10.69 -5.88
C ILE A 150 15.02 -9.96 -5.87
N GLU A 151 13.96 -10.62 -5.36
CA GLU A 151 12.63 -10.05 -5.25
C GLU A 151 12.62 -8.84 -4.31
N LEU A 152 13.51 -8.78 -3.30
CA LEU A 152 13.65 -7.61 -2.41
C LEU A 152 14.19 -6.38 -3.14
N LEU A 153 14.83 -6.52 -4.31
CA LEU A 153 15.25 -5.38 -5.12
C LEU A 153 14.05 -4.53 -5.55
N LEU A 154 12.85 -5.11 -5.60
CA LEU A 154 11.63 -4.35 -5.89
C LEU A 154 11.18 -3.47 -4.73
N LEU A 155 11.69 -3.64 -3.51
CA LEU A 155 11.48 -2.66 -2.44
C LEU A 155 12.39 -1.42 -2.60
N LEU A 156 13.48 -1.51 -3.38
CA LEU A 156 14.44 -0.40 -3.53
C LEU A 156 13.85 0.86 -4.18
N PRO A 157 13.01 0.81 -5.22
CA PRO A 157 12.38 2.01 -5.77
C PRO A 157 11.51 2.74 -4.74
N LEU A 158 10.82 1.99 -3.86
CA LEU A 158 10.05 2.57 -2.75
C LEU A 158 10.99 3.21 -1.73
N LEU A 159 12.04 2.51 -1.29
CA LEU A 159 13.04 3.05 -0.37
C LEU A 159 13.75 4.29 -0.93
N ALA A 160 14.11 4.29 -2.21
CA ALA A 160 14.74 5.42 -2.88
C ALA A 160 13.79 6.63 -2.92
N SER A 161 12.51 6.40 -3.21
CA SER A 161 11.49 7.45 -3.19
C SER A 161 11.32 8.04 -1.78
N LEU A 162 11.40 7.21 -0.74
CA LEU A 162 11.30 7.64 0.66
C LEU A 162 12.43 8.59 1.06
N ILE A 163 13.65 8.45 0.53
CA ILE A 163 14.77 9.36 0.84
C ILE A 163 14.44 10.79 0.41
N VAL A 164 13.83 10.95 -0.77
CA VAL A 164 13.45 12.26 -1.31
C VAL A 164 12.21 12.80 -0.62
N TYR A 165 11.25 11.93 -0.32
CA TYR A 165 9.95 12.31 0.21
C TYR A 165 9.95 12.61 1.71
N LEU A 166 10.73 11.89 2.52
CA LEU A 166 10.69 11.96 3.98
C LEU A 166 10.88 13.38 4.56
N PRO A 167 11.80 14.23 4.05
CA PRO A 167 11.93 15.60 4.56
C PRO A 167 10.63 16.40 4.45
N TYR A 168 9.90 16.27 3.34
CA TYR A 168 8.64 16.98 3.12
C TYR A 168 7.50 16.47 4.00
N GLU A 169 7.47 15.15 4.27
CA GLU A 169 6.49 14.61 5.22
C GLU A 169 6.78 15.07 6.65
N LEU A 170 8.05 15.06 7.07
CA LEU A 170 8.44 15.47 8.42
C LEU A 170 8.25 16.97 8.66
N SER A 171 8.39 17.80 7.62
CA SER A 171 8.04 19.23 7.64
C SER A 171 6.53 19.48 7.57
N GLU A 172 5.70 18.43 7.51
CA GLU A 172 4.25 18.52 7.34
C GLU A 172 3.84 19.32 6.08
N GLU A 173 4.62 19.28 5.00
CA GLU A 173 4.27 19.95 3.73
C GLU A 173 3.44 19.05 2.82
N ILE A 174 3.75 17.75 2.84
CA ILE A 174 3.13 16.71 2.02
C ILE A 174 2.66 15.56 2.91
N MET A 175 1.50 14.99 2.61
CA MET A 175 0.99 13.77 3.23
C MET A 175 1.14 12.57 2.30
N LEU A 176 1.41 11.42 2.92
CA LEU A 176 1.58 10.14 2.25
C LEU A 176 0.28 9.73 1.57
N GLY A 177 -0.83 9.87 2.30
CA GLY A 177 -2.16 9.58 1.83
C GLY A 177 -2.43 8.08 1.74
N ASP A 178 -3.69 7.74 1.44
CA ASP A 178 -4.11 6.36 1.29
C ASP A 178 -3.39 5.71 0.09
N THR A 179 -3.02 6.49 -0.95
CA THR A 179 -2.18 6.05 -2.08
C THR A 179 -0.87 5.45 -1.60
N GLY A 180 -0.09 6.22 -0.85
CA GLY A 180 1.24 5.82 -0.40
C GLY A 180 1.17 4.75 0.68
N ALA A 181 0.29 4.90 1.67
CA ALA A 181 0.17 3.97 2.78
C ALA A 181 -0.23 2.55 2.30
N ASN A 182 -1.23 2.44 1.42
CA ASN A 182 -1.62 1.13 0.88
C ASN A 182 -0.51 0.54 0.00
N SER A 183 0.22 1.36 -0.78
CA SER A 183 1.32 0.87 -1.62
C SER A 183 2.45 0.27 -0.80
N LEU A 184 2.89 0.95 0.27
CA LEU A 184 3.93 0.47 1.18
C LEU A 184 3.49 -0.79 1.93
N GLY A 185 2.28 -0.80 2.48
CA GLY A 185 1.78 -1.95 3.23
C GLY A 185 1.45 -3.16 2.35
N GLY A 186 0.96 -2.94 1.13
CA GLY A 186 0.77 -4.01 0.15
C GLY A 186 2.10 -4.63 -0.28
N ALA A 187 3.11 -3.80 -0.58
CA ALA A 187 4.45 -4.26 -0.92
C ALA A 187 5.10 -5.05 0.22
N LEU A 188 4.98 -4.56 1.46
CA LEU A 188 5.57 -5.23 2.62
C LEU A 188 4.85 -6.54 2.95
N GLY A 189 3.53 -6.60 2.79
CA GLY A 189 2.74 -7.79 3.11
C GLY A 189 2.96 -8.99 2.18
N LEU A 190 3.78 -8.86 1.14
CA LEU A 190 4.26 -9.97 0.31
C LEU A 190 5.36 -10.81 0.96
N TYR A 191 6.02 -10.29 1.99
CA TYR A 191 7.18 -10.89 2.64
C TYR A 191 6.88 -11.23 4.11
#